data_AF-A0A6N2E730-F1
#
_entry.id   AF-A0A6N2E730-F1
#
_cell.length_a   1.000
_cell.length_b   1.000
_cell.length_c   1.000
_cell.angle_alpha   90.00
_cell.angle_beta   90.00
_cell.angle_gamma   90.00
#
_symmetry.space_group_name_H-M   'P 1'
#
loop_
_entity.id
_entity.type
_entity.pdbx_description
1 polymer ?
#
loop_
_entity_poly.entity_id
_entity_poly.type
_entity_poly.pdbx_seq_one_letter_code
_entity_poly.pdbx_strand_id
1 'polypeptide(L)'
;MPLIDQAHRLMHLWRAGDEAKVDDYLDTRGLKRNALFAQLLQALIELAPAGSEERSILESLSNHIASRGGISAPRQIGMEV
;
A
#
# COMPACT_ATOMS: atom_id res chain seq x y z
N MET A 1 -13.99 4.24 7.88
CA MET A 1 -12.79 3.84 8.64
C MET A 1 -11.62 4.65 8.11
N PRO A 2 -10.76 5.20 8.97
CA PRO A 2 -9.55 5.91 8.56
C PRO A 2 -8.71 5.09 7.56
N LEU A 3 -8.03 5.77 6.63
CA LEU A 3 -7.20 5.09 5.62
C LEU A 3 -5.97 4.41 6.24
N ILE A 4 -5.46 4.96 7.35
CA ILE A 4 -4.33 4.37 8.09
C ILE A 4 -4.71 3.00 8.67
N ASP A 5 -5.92 2.86 9.23
CA ASP A 5 -6.40 1.58 9.74
C ASP A 5 -6.59 0.55 8.62
N GLN A 6 -6.99 1.01 7.43
CA GLN A 6 -7.13 0.16 6.24
C GLN A 6 -5.76 -0.34 5.76
N ALA A 7 -4.76 0.54 5.71
CA ALA A 7 -3.37 0.17 5.39
C ALA A 7 -2.84 -0.85 6.41
N HIS A 8 -3.03 -0.59 7.70
CA HIS A 8 -2.56 -1.48 8.76
C HIS A 8 -3.24 -2.87 8.69
N ARG A 9 -4.54 -2.91 8.39
CA ARG A 9 -5.26 -4.17 8.15
C ARG A 9 -4.70 -4.94 6.96
N LEU A 10 -4.40 -4.26 5.86
CA LEU A 10 -3.82 -4.88 4.66
C LEU A 10 -2.42 -5.44 4.95
N MET A 11 -1.59 -4.72 5.71
CA MET A 11 -0.28 -5.22 6.14
C MET A 11 -0.41 -6.53 6.95
N HIS A 12 -1.39 -6.62 7.86
CA HIS A 12 -1.63 -7.85 8.61
C HIS A 12 -2.09 -9.02 7.72
N LEU A 13 -2.99 -8.77 6.77
CA LEU A 13 -3.45 -9.79 5.82
C LEU A 13 -2.31 -10.25 4.91
N TRP A 14 -1.51 -9.31 4.43
CA TRP A 14 -0.33 -9.58 3.58
C TRP A 14 0.72 -10.42 4.32
N ARG A 15 1.04 -10.06 5.57
CA ARG A 15 1.97 -10.82 6.42
C ARG A 15 1.49 -12.23 6.71
N ALA A 16 0.18 -12.46 6.74
CA ALA A 16 -0.41 -13.78 6.90
C ALA A 16 -0.37 -14.63 5.61
N GLY A 17 0.07 -14.07 4.47
CA GLY A 17 0.13 -14.75 3.18
C GLY A 17 -1.24 -14.95 2.51
N ASP A 18 -2.28 -14.25 2.98
CA ASP A 18 -3.65 -14.45 2.49
C ASP A 18 -3.99 -13.44 1.38
N GLU A 19 -3.36 -13.62 0.21
CA GLU A 19 -3.52 -12.72 -0.94
C GLU A 19 -4.98 -12.61 -1.40
N ALA A 20 -5.77 -13.69 -1.29
CA ALA A 20 -7.18 -13.67 -1.64
C ALA A 20 -7.99 -12.71 -0.75
N LYS A 21 -7.73 -12.71 0.57
CA LYS A 21 -8.36 -11.74 1.48
C LYS A 21 -7.85 -10.32 1.27
N VAL A 22 -6.60 -10.15 0.85
CA VAL A 22 -6.07 -8.83 0.48
C VAL A 22 -6.83 -8.29 -0.72
N ASP A 23 -6.99 -9.09 -1.78
CA ASP A 23 -7.72 -8.71 -2.98
C ASP A 23 -9.20 -8.40 -2.69
N ASP A 24 -9.88 -9.27 -1.93
CA ASP A 24 -11.27 -9.07 -1.49
C ASP A 24 -11.45 -7.79 -0.67
N TYR A 25 -10.53 -7.52 0.26
CA TYR A 25 -10.59 -6.32 1.10
C TYR A 25 -10.39 -5.06 0.28
N LEU A 26 -9.42 -5.07 -0.65
CA LEU A 26 -9.15 -3.96 -1.57
C LEU A 26 -10.37 -3.67 -2.45
N ASP A 27 -11.05 -4.69 -2.95
CA ASP A 27 -12.22 -4.56 -3.82
C ASP A 27 -13.44 -4.06 -3.04
N THR A 28 -13.75 -4.69 -1.90
CA THR A 28 -14.88 -4.30 -1.04
C THR A 28 -14.77 -2.86 -0.55
N ARG A 29 -13.55 -2.36 -0.35
CA ARG A 29 -13.29 -0.98 0.10
C ARG A 29 -13.04 0.00 -1.05
N GLY A 30 -12.97 -0.46 -2.30
CA GLY A 30 -12.67 0.37 -3.46
C GLY A 30 -11.27 1.00 -3.44
N LEU A 31 -10.31 0.38 -2.75
CA LEU A 31 -8.99 0.97 -2.48
C LEU A 31 -8.07 0.96 -3.71
N LYS A 32 -8.21 -0.03 -4.61
CA LYS A 32 -7.35 -0.15 -5.81
C LYS A 32 -7.36 1.10 -6.70
N ARG A 33 -8.48 1.83 -6.71
CA ARG A 33 -8.70 3.02 -7.56
C ARG A 33 -8.69 4.33 -6.75
N ASN A 34 -8.39 4.25 -5.45
CA ASN A 34 -8.40 5.41 -4.56
C ASN A 34 -7.03 6.09 -4.55
N ALA A 35 -6.90 7.22 -5.25
CA ALA A 35 -5.66 7.97 -5.36
C ALA A 35 -5.12 8.48 -4.00
N LEU A 36 -6.00 8.76 -3.03
CA LEU A 36 -5.57 9.17 -1.69
C LEU A 36 -4.97 7.99 -0.90
N PHE A 37 -5.55 6.79 -1.07
CA PHE A 37 -4.98 5.58 -0.47
C PHE A 37 -3.60 5.26 -1.08
N ALA A 38 -3.45 5.41 -2.39
CA ALA A 38 -2.16 5.23 -3.07
C ALA A 38 -1.11 6.21 -2.53
N GLN A 39 -1.44 7.50 -2.40
CA GLN A 39 -0.54 8.51 -1.82
C GLN A 39 -0.19 8.21 -0.36
N LEU A 40 -1.16 7.77 0.44
CA LEU A 40 -0.90 7.36 1.82
C LEU A 40 0.09 6.19 1.86
N LEU A 41 -0.13 5.15 1.04
CA LEU A 41 0.75 3.99 1.02
C LEU A 41 2.18 4.38 0.63
N GLN A 42 2.34 5.28 -0.34
CA GLN A 42 3.64 5.82 -0.73
C GLN A 42 4.31 6.59 0.42
N ALA A 43 3.57 7.46 1.12
CA ALA A 43 4.10 8.20 2.26
C ALA A 43 4.54 7.27 3.40
N LEU A 44 3.81 6.18 3.65
CA LEU A 44 4.20 5.16 4.65
C LEU A 44 5.49 4.45 4.24
N ILE A 45 5.66 4.10 2.97
CA ILE A 45 6.91 3.51 2.45
C ILE A 45 8.07 4.47 2.70
N GLU A 46 7.90 5.76 2.38
CA GLU A 46 8.95 6.77 2.50
C GLU A 46 9.35 7.05 3.96
N LEU A 47 8.39 7.02 4.88
CA LEU A 47 8.63 7.23 6.30
C LEU A 47 9.27 6.00 6.98
N ALA A 48 8.99 4.79 6.49
CA ALA A 48 9.52 3.57 7.07
C ALA A 48 11.06 3.47 6.87
N PRO A 49 11.84 3.13 7.92
CA PRO A 49 13.29 3.02 7.83
C PRO A 49 13.73 2.08 6.71
N ALA A 50 14.76 2.47 5.97
CA ALA A 50 15.33 1.65 4.90
C ALA A 50 15.76 0.28 5.43
N GLY A 51 15.40 -0.79 4.72
CA GLY A 51 15.71 -2.17 5.12
C GLY A 51 14.84 -2.76 6.24
N SER A 52 13.85 -2.01 6.75
CA SER A 52 12.92 -2.55 7.76
C SER A 52 11.94 -3.56 7.16
N GLU A 53 11.45 -4.49 8.01
CA GLU A 53 10.38 -5.43 7.66
C GLU A 53 9.10 -4.67 7.26
N GLU A 54 8.77 -3.61 7.99
CA GLU A 54 7.64 -2.73 7.71
C GLU A 54 7.72 -2.16 6.28
N ARG A 55 8.85 -1.57 5.92
CA ARG A 55 9.06 -1.03 4.57
C ARG A 55 8.93 -2.13 3.51
N SER A 56 9.53 -3.30 3.74
CA SER A 56 9.47 -4.43 2.81
C SER A 56 8.03 -4.94 2.60
N ILE A 57 7.22 -4.98 3.65
CA ILE A 57 5.79 -5.34 3.58
C ILE A 57 5.02 -4.29 2.77
N LEU A 58 5.22 -3.00 3.05
CA LEU A 58 4.54 -1.91 2.35
C LEU A 58 4.90 -1.87 0.86
N GLU A 59 6.18 -2.03 0.52
CA GLU A 59 6.66 -2.07 -0.87
C GLU A 59 6.09 -3.27 -1.64
N SER A 60 6.11 -4.47 -1.04
CA SER A 60 5.54 -5.67 -1.68
C SER A 60 4.03 -5.58 -1.86
N LEU A 61 3.29 -5.06 -0.86
CA LEU A 61 1.86 -4.80 -0.97
C LEU A 61 1.55 -3.75 -2.06
N SER A 62 2.33 -2.67 -2.14
CA SER A 62 2.18 -1.64 -3.18
C SER A 62 2.39 -2.22 -4.58
N ASN A 63 3.41 -3.07 -4.76
CA ASN A 63 3.66 -3.78 -6.01
C ASN A 63 2.51 -4.72 -6.39
N HIS A 64 1.92 -5.42 -5.41
CA HIS A 64 0.75 -6.28 -5.63
C HIS A 64 -0.47 -5.49 -6.12
N ILE A 65 -0.74 -4.33 -5.51
CA ILE A 65 -1.86 -3.47 -5.92
C ILE A 65 -1.63 -2.95 -7.35
N ALA A 66 -0.41 -2.55 -7.68
CA ALA A 66 -0.06 -2.04 -9.01
C ALA A 66 -0.21 -3.13 -10.10
N SER A 67 0.20 -4.38 -9.84
CA SER A 67 0.10 -5.48 -10.80
C SER A 67 -1.34 -5.89 -11.12
N ARG A 68 -2.27 -5.62 -10.20
CA ARG A 68 -3.72 -5.88 -10.32
C ARG A 68 -4.49 -4.72 -10.98
N GLY A 69 -3.81 -3.76 -11.61
CA GLY A 69 -4.44 -2.60 -12.25
C GLY A 69 -4.84 -1.47 -11.29
N GLY A 70 -4.26 -1.46 -10.09
CA GLY A 70 -4.40 -0.35 -9.15
C GLY A 70 -3.60 0.88 -9.59
N ILE A 71 -4.00 2.06 -9.11
CA ILE A 71 -3.28 3.30 -9.37
C ILE A 71 -2.03 3.32 -8.49
N SER A 72 -0.85 3.20 -9.09
CA SER A 72 0.38 3.58 -8.39
C SER A 72 0.36 5.08 -8.15
N ALA A 73 0.62 5.51 -6.92
CA ALA A 73 0.90 6.92 -6.69
C ALA A 73 2.05 7.33 -7.63
N PRO A 74 1.97 8.50 -8.28
CA PRO A 74 3.12 9.01 -9.02
C PRO A 74 4.30 9.00 -8.06
N ARG A 75 5.38 8.31 -8.42
CA ARG A 75 6.65 8.45 -7.69
C ARG A 75 6.95 9.93 -7.74
N GLN A 76 6.89 10.61 -6.58
CA GLN A 76 7.37 11.98 -6.49
C GLN A 76 8.86 11.91 -6.83
N ILE A 77 9.17 12.27 -8.08
CA ILE A 77 10.53 12.56 -8.51
C ILE A 77 10.99 13.65 -7.56
N GLY A 78 11.99 13.33 -6.74
CA GLY A 78 12.43 14.18 -5.65
C GLY A 78 12.58 15.62 -6.13
N MET A 79 11.95 16.55 -5.41
CA MET A 79 12.37 17.93 -5.47
C MET A 79 13.76 17.99 -4.84
N GLU A 80 14.78 17.83 -5.67
CA GLU A 80 16.13 18.26 -5.36
C GLU A 80 16.06 19.79 -5.17
N VAL A 81 16.26 20.24 -3.92
CA VAL A 81 16.54 21.64 -3.58
C VAL A 81 18.00 21.78 -3.18
#